data_AF-A0A251WBY3-F1
#
_entry.id   AF-A0A251WBY3-F1
#
_cell.length_a   1.000
_cell.length_b   1.000
_cell.length_c   1.000
_cell.angle_alpha   90.00
_cell.angle_beta   90.00
_cell.angle_gamma   90.00
#
_symmetry.space_group_name_H-M   'P 1'
#
loop_
_entity.id
_entity.type
_entity.pdbx_description
1 polymer ?
#
loop_
_entity_poly.entity_id
_entity_poly.type
_entity_poly.pdbx_seq_one_letter_code
_entity_poly.pdbx_strand_id
1 'polypeptide(L)'
;MTSTDLLLLTIYFLCVTYVLYQIINSFNDEFTIKLEKGELEEWLNKMKLKDWVEISFNFDGRYEFDKLKELAISIKNKSNDYPIYVDWDYSSITDLDGKARRVTRLPPGTTLDLFQDQAFSAIAPGTTLKEKIVAEDMLKRKGDNGEMEIAKTLIDLSKPGKPGPPLNRYLEFIALQRTLQFSLDLVFRFVDNDTPVTGYRTRVPMKFTMSKLHWTAGLPWNPKK
;
A
#
# COMPACT_ATOMS: atom_id res chain seq x y z
N MET A 1 -42.52 39.09 7.09
CA MET A 1 -41.86 38.19 6.14
C MET A 1 -42.79 38.00 4.97
N THR A 2 -42.37 38.48 3.80
CA THR A 2 -43.06 38.25 2.54
C THR A 2 -42.84 36.80 2.09
N SER A 3 -43.72 36.26 1.24
CA SER A 3 -43.57 34.91 0.69
C SER A 3 -42.22 34.69 0.01
N THR A 4 -41.64 35.77 -0.55
CA THR A 4 -40.32 35.82 -1.15
C THR A 4 -39.20 35.60 -0.12
N ASP A 5 -39.32 36.18 1.08
CA ASP A 5 -38.35 35.98 2.16
C ASP A 5 -38.32 34.51 2.62
N LEU A 6 -39.49 33.87 2.68
CA LEU A 6 -39.62 32.47 3.08
C LEU A 6 -39.07 31.51 2.02
N LEU A 7 -39.30 31.82 0.74
CA LEU A 7 -38.68 31.10 -0.38
C LEU A 7 -37.15 31.21 -0.34
N LEU A 8 -36.63 32.42 -0.16
CA LEU A 8 -35.19 32.70 -0.14
C LEU A 8 -34.50 31.99 1.04
N LEU A 9 -35.14 32.01 2.21
CA LEU A 9 -34.68 31.27 3.39
C LEU A 9 -34.65 29.75 3.15
N THR A 10 -35.67 29.21 2.48
CA THR A 10 -35.77 27.78 2.19
C THR A 10 -34.66 27.34 1.23
N ILE A 11 -34.43 28.09 0.16
CA ILE A 11 -33.34 27.85 -0.79
C ILE A 11 -31.99 27.94 -0.06
N TYR A 12 -31.81 28.94 0.80
CA TYR A 12 -30.59 29.09 1.58
C TYR A 12 -30.30 27.85 2.46
N PHE A 13 -31.29 27.39 3.23
CA PHE A 13 -31.11 26.18 4.05
C PHE A 13 -30.83 24.94 3.20
N LEU A 14 -31.46 24.80 2.04
CA LEU A 14 -31.23 23.68 1.13
C LEU A 14 -29.82 23.71 0.55
N CYS A 15 -29.32 24.89 0.16
CA CYS A 15 -27.95 25.06 -0.29
C CYS A 15 -26.94 24.77 0.83
N VAL A 16 -27.14 25.32 2.03
CA VAL A 16 -26.24 25.09 3.17
C VAL A 16 -26.20 23.61 3.56
N THR A 17 -27.37 22.96 3.67
CA THR A 17 -27.43 21.52 4.00
C THR A 17 -26.80 20.66 2.90
N TYR A 18 -27.00 21.00 1.63
CA TYR A 18 -26.36 20.33 0.51
C TYR A 18 -24.83 20.44 0.56
N VAL A 19 -24.28 21.64 0.82
CA VAL A 19 -22.84 21.86 0.93
C VAL A 19 -22.27 21.10 2.13
N LEU A 20 -22.93 21.13 3.28
CA LEU A 20 -22.51 20.37 4.46
C LEU A 20 -22.51 18.85 4.20
N TYR A 21 -23.53 18.35 3.50
CA TYR A 21 -23.60 16.95 3.08
C TYR A 21 -22.43 16.58 2.15
N GLN A 22 -22.11 17.44 1.17
CA GLN A 22 -20.99 17.23 0.26
C GLN A 22 -19.64 17.20 0.99
N ILE A 23 -19.44 18.07 1.98
CA ILE A 23 -18.24 18.09 2.82
C ILE A 23 -18.09 16.78 3.59
N ILE A 24 -19.15 16.32 4.28
CA ILE A 24 -19.12 15.06 5.02
C ILE A 24 -18.81 13.88 4.09
N ASN A 25 -19.40 13.87 2.90
CA ASN A 25 -19.18 12.80 1.94
C ASN A 25 -17.74 12.81 1.39
N SER A 26 -17.09 13.96 1.26
CA SER A 26 -15.70 14.04 0.80
C SER A 26 -14.69 13.44 1.79
N PHE A 27 -14.99 13.47 3.09
CA PHE A 27 -14.14 12.88 4.14
C PHE A 27 -14.42 11.38 4.38
N ASN A 28 -15.45 10.82 3.76
CA ASN A 28 -15.79 9.40 3.91
C ASN A 28 -14.85 8.46 3.15
N ASP A 29 -13.97 8.99 2.31
CA ASP A 29 -13.09 8.24 1.41
C ASP A 29 -11.64 8.23 1.91
N GLU A 30 -11.46 8.18 3.24
CA GLU A 30 -10.16 8.05 3.90
C GLU A 30 -10.01 6.69 4.60
N PHE A 31 -8.81 6.13 4.57
CA PHE A 31 -8.45 4.89 5.26
C PHE A 31 -7.03 4.94 5.82
N THR A 32 -6.68 3.98 6.66
CA THR A 32 -5.34 3.78 7.19
C THR A 32 -4.87 2.34 6.94
N ILE A 33 -3.56 2.13 6.89
CA ILE A 33 -2.93 0.83 6.64
C ILE A 33 -2.05 0.50 7.82
N LYS A 34 -2.10 -0.76 8.26
CA LYS A 34 -1.20 -1.29 9.28
C LYS A 34 -0.61 -2.59 8.80
N LEU A 35 0.69 -2.75 9.03
CA LEU A 35 1.35 -4.05 8.95
C LEU A 35 0.96 -4.87 10.16
N GLU A 36 0.58 -6.13 9.95
CA GLU A 36 0.38 -7.11 11.02
C GLU A 36 1.75 -7.55 11.58
N LYS A 37 2.37 -6.67 12.36
CA LYS A 37 3.74 -6.86 12.90
C LYS A 37 3.89 -8.14 13.71
N GLY A 38 2.85 -8.51 14.47
CA GLY A 38 2.86 -9.73 15.27
C GLY A 38 3.03 -10.99 14.41
N GLU A 39 2.27 -11.10 13.32
CA GLU A 39 2.39 -12.23 12.39
C GLU A 39 3.76 -12.26 11.70
N LEU A 40 4.28 -11.10 11.29
CA LEU A 40 5.60 -11.00 10.69
C LEU A 40 6.71 -11.43 11.67
N GLU A 41 6.68 -10.94 12.91
CA GLU A 41 7.67 -11.30 13.92
C GLU A 41 7.61 -12.79 14.28
N GLU A 42 6.41 -13.36 14.41
CA GLU A 42 6.22 -14.80 14.64
C GLU A 42 6.84 -15.62 13.49
N TRP A 43 6.58 -15.22 12.25
CA TRP A 43 7.14 -15.88 11.08
C TRP A 43 8.67 -15.78 11.04
N LEU A 44 9.23 -14.59 11.28
CA LEU A 44 10.69 -14.38 11.32
C LEU A 44 11.35 -15.17 12.44
N ASN A 45 10.70 -15.29 13.61
CA ASN A 45 11.17 -16.14 14.71
C ASN A 45 11.20 -17.61 14.31
N LYS A 46 10.11 -18.12 13.72
CA LYS A 46 9.99 -19.51 13.29
C LYS A 46 11.09 -19.88 12.28
N MET A 47 11.42 -18.96 11.40
CA MET A 47 12.47 -19.14 10.39
C MET A 47 13.88 -18.79 10.90
N LYS A 48 14.03 -18.40 12.17
CA LYS A 48 15.29 -17.98 12.80
C LYS A 48 15.95 -16.77 12.10
N LEU A 49 15.15 -15.88 11.52
CA LEU A 49 15.59 -14.71 10.75
C LEU A 49 15.44 -13.38 11.50
N LYS A 50 14.83 -13.37 12.71
CA LYS A 50 14.61 -12.14 13.49
C LYS A 50 15.90 -11.37 13.81
N ASP A 51 17.01 -12.09 13.96
CA ASP A 51 18.32 -11.48 14.24
C ASP A 51 19.08 -11.09 12.98
N TRP A 52 18.59 -11.49 11.81
CA TRP A 52 19.22 -11.24 10.51
C TRP A 52 18.61 -10.04 9.78
N VAL A 53 17.28 -9.90 9.83
CA VAL A 53 16.58 -8.86 9.07
C VAL A 53 15.51 -8.19 9.91
N GLU A 54 15.39 -6.88 9.74
CA GLU A 54 14.29 -6.09 10.26
C GLU A 54 13.59 -5.42 9.08
N ILE A 55 12.28 -5.63 8.97
CA ILE A 55 11.45 -5.11 7.88
C ILE A 55 10.43 -4.15 8.46
N SER A 56 10.37 -2.95 7.90
CA SER A 56 9.46 -1.91 8.34
C SER A 56 8.88 -1.15 7.15
N PHE A 57 7.72 -0.56 7.35
CA PHE A 57 7.03 0.26 6.36
C PHE A 57 6.76 1.63 6.94
N ASN A 58 6.91 2.64 6.10
CA ASN A 58 6.49 3.99 6.43
C ASN A 58 5.12 4.25 5.80
N PHE A 59 4.08 4.28 6.63
CA PHE A 59 2.72 4.59 6.19
C PHE A 59 2.38 6.03 6.59
N ASP A 60 1.72 6.73 5.68
CA ASP A 60 1.03 7.96 6.02
C ASP A 60 -0.14 7.62 6.97
N GLY A 61 -0.44 8.49 7.93
CA GLY A 61 -1.51 8.22 8.89
C GLY A 61 -2.90 8.04 8.25
N ARG A 62 -3.10 8.64 7.08
CA ARG A 62 -4.33 8.55 6.30
C ARG A 62 -4.04 8.55 4.80
N TYR A 63 -4.84 7.79 4.06
CA TYR A 63 -4.83 7.70 2.61
C TYR A 63 -6.23 8.00 2.08
N GLU A 64 -6.30 8.80 1.03
CA GLU A 64 -7.50 8.88 0.18
C GLU A 64 -7.54 7.64 -0.72
N PHE A 65 -8.75 7.21 -1.12
CA PHE A 65 -8.98 5.96 -1.85
C PHE A 65 -8.18 5.83 -3.16
N ASP A 66 -7.82 6.96 -3.78
CA ASP A 66 -7.11 7.05 -5.06
C ASP A 66 -5.61 7.39 -4.91
N LYS A 67 -5.09 7.49 -3.67
CA LYS A 67 -3.72 7.97 -3.42
C LYS A 67 -2.71 6.90 -3.00
N LEU A 68 -3.14 5.70 -2.61
CA LEU A 68 -2.20 4.61 -2.29
C LEU A 68 -1.62 3.99 -3.57
N LYS A 69 -0.51 4.54 -4.04
CA LYS A 69 0.15 4.15 -5.30
C LYS A 69 1.41 3.31 -5.11
N GLU A 70 2.06 3.41 -3.97
CA GLU A 70 3.34 2.76 -3.67
C GLU A 70 3.44 2.45 -2.17
N LEU A 71 4.30 1.49 -1.80
CA LEU A 71 4.66 1.24 -0.41
C LEU A 71 6.12 1.65 -0.19
N ALA A 72 6.36 2.49 0.81
CA ALA A 72 7.71 2.82 1.24
C ALA A 72 8.19 1.74 2.23
N ILE A 73 9.15 0.93 1.79
CA ILE A 73 9.72 -0.16 2.57
C ILE A 73 11.14 0.18 3.04
N SER A 74 11.46 -0.20 4.27
CA SER A 74 12.78 -0.10 4.86
C SER A 74 13.21 -1.46 5.41
N ILE A 75 14.27 -2.00 4.85
CA ILE A 75 14.82 -3.32 5.18
C ILE A 75 16.21 -3.12 5.74
N LYS A 76 16.40 -3.45 7.02
CA LYS A 76 17.69 -3.38 7.68
C LYS A 76 18.31 -4.75 7.78
N ASN A 77 19.54 -4.88 7.28
CA ASN A 77 20.36 -6.04 7.51
C ASN A 77 21.00 -5.93 8.91
N LYS A 78 20.62 -6.84 9.80
CA LYS A 78 21.14 -6.94 11.17
C LYS A 78 22.29 -7.94 11.29
N SER A 79 22.63 -8.68 10.23
CA SER A 79 23.80 -9.54 10.21
C SER A 79 25.08 -8.70 10.32
N ASN A 80 26.16 -9.33 10.78
CA ASN A 80 27.48 -8.69 10.91
C ASN A 80 28.37 -8.96 9.69
N ASP A 81 28.23 -10.13 9.07
CA ASP A 81 29.25 -10.64 8.15
C ASP A 81 28.74 -10.87 6.73
N TYR A 82 27.42 -11.00 6.53
CA TYR A 82 26.86 -11.41 5.25
C TYR A 82 25.83 -10.45 4.65
N PRO A 83 25.92 -10.14 3.35
CA PRO A 83 24.88 -9.37 2.68
C PRO A 83 23.58 -10.16 2.58
N ILE A 84 22.47 -9.44 2.61
CA ILE A 84 21.14 -9.97 2.29
C ILE A 84 20.75 -9.39 0.93
N TYR A 85 20.21 -10.23 0.05
CA TYR A 85 19.70 -9.78 -1.25
C TYR A 85 18.18 -9.81 -1.25
N VAL A 86 17.56 -8.81 -1.90
CA VAL A 86 16.12 -8.81 -2.18
C VAL A 86 15.91 -9.17 -3.64
N ASP A 87 15.11 -10.22 -3.85
CA ASP A 87 14.74 -10.75 -5.17
C ASP A 87 13.35 -10.23 -5.55
N TRP A 88 13.35 -9.08 -6.24
CA TRP A 88 12.12 -8.37 -6.59
C TRP A 88 11.24 -9.14 -7.57
N ASP A 89 11.84 -9.90 -8.48
CA ASP A 89 11.11 -10.66 -9.51
C ASP A 89 10.26 -11.79 -8.95
N TYR A 90 10.74 -12.39 -7.87
CA TYR A 90 10.01 -13.44 -7.16
C TYR A 90 9.11 -12.91 -6.05
N SER A 91 9.09 -11.59 -5.87
CA SER A 91 8.24 -10.91 -4.90
C SER A 91 6.90 -10.52 -5.52
N SER A 92 5.83 -10.58 -4.73
CA SER A 92 4.47 -10.35 -5.22
C SER A 92 3.59 -9.64 -4.21
N ILE A 93 2.72 -8.75 -4.70
CA ILE A 93 1.61 -8.19 -3.94
C ILE A 93 0.34 -8.93 -4.35
N THR A 94 -0.43 -9.39 -3.37
CA THR A 94 -1.73 -10.02 -3.58
C THR A 94 -2.83 -9.06 -3.16
N ASP A 95 -3.73 -8.74 -4.08
CA ASP A 95 -4.82 -7.80 -3.85
C ASP A 95 -6.02 -8.41 -3.08
N LEU A 96 -7.07 -7.61 -2.91
CA LEU A 96 -8.29 -7.97 -2.17
C LEU A 96 -9.07 -9.15 -2.78
N ASP A 97 -8.83 -9.44 -4.07
CA ASP A 97 -9.48 -10.50 -4.82
C ASP A 97 -8.57 -11.73 -4.99
N GLY A 98 -7.39 -11.71 -4.36
CA GLY A 98 -6.42 -12.82 -4.41
C GLY A 98 -5.56 -12.82 -5.67
N LYS A 99 -5.62 -11.78 -6.51
CA LYS A 99 -4.76 -11.68 -7.69
C LYS A 99 -3.36 -11.24 -7.24
N ALA A 100 -2.39 -12.14 -7.43
CA ALA A 100 -0.98 -11.86 -7.25
C ALA A 100 -0.42 -11.05 -8.43
N ARG A 101 0.40 -10.06 -8.13
CA ARG A 101 1.02 -9.12 -9.08
C ARG A 101 2.50 -8.99 -8.75
N ARG A 102 3.36 -8.98 -9.77
CA ARG A 102 4.82 -8.84 -9.59
C ARG A 102 5.15 -7.49 -8.95
N VAL A 103 6.05 -7.51 -7.98
CA VAL A 103 6.58 -6.29 -7.35
C VAL A 103 7.67 -5.71 -8.24
N THR A 104 7.66 -4.39 -8.39
CA THR A 104 8.74 -3.67 -9.03
C THR A 104 9.12 -2.42 -8.26
N ARG A 105 10.35 -1.96 -8.50
CA ARG A 105 10.90 -0.71 -7.97
C ARG A 105 11.06 0.28 -9.11
N LEU A 106 10.79 1.55 -8.86
CA LEU A 106 10.99 2.64 -9.81
C LEU A 106 12.11 3.57 -9.33
N PRO A 107 13.37 3.29 -9.69
CA PRO A 107 14.43 4.26 -9.46
C PRO A 107 14.17 5.51 -10.33
N PRO A 108 14.34 6.73 -9.80
CA PRO A 108 14.10 7.95 -10.54
C PRO A 108 15.03 8.06 -11.76
N GLY A 109 14.47 8.46 -12.91
CA GLY A 109 15.23 8.67 -14.15
C GLY A 109 15.53 7.40 -14.96
N THR A 110 14.88 6.28 -14.65
CA THR A 110 15.11 5.02 -15.37
C THR A 110 14.02 4.74 -16.40
N THR A 111 14.41 4.43 -17.64
CA THR A 111 13.53 3.78 -18.62
C THR A 111 13.45 2.29 -18.26
N LEU A 112 12.53 1.94 -17.37
CA LEU A 112 12.36 0.56 -16.91
C LEU A 112 11.75 -0.29 -18.03
N ASP A 113 12.52 -1.23 -18.57
CA ASP A 113 11.97 -2.28 -19.44
C ASP A 113 11.35 -3.38 -18.57
N LEU A 114 10.02 -3.47 -18.57
CA LEU A 114 9.25 -4.42 -17.75
C LEU A 114 9.48 -5.89 -18.16
N PHE A 115 9.97 -6.13 -19.38
CA PHE A 115 10.25 -7.48 -19.87
C PHE A 115 11.59 -8.06 -19.39
N GLN A 116 12.44 -7.24 -18.78
CA GLN A 116 13.72 -7.69 -18.23
C GLN A 116 13.57 -8.16 -16.79
N ASP A 117 14.50 -9.04 -16.39
CA ASP A 117 14.68 -9.41 -15.00
C ASP A 117 15.18 -8.19 -14.20
N GLN A 118 14.63 -8.01 -13.01
CA GLN A 118 15.04 -6.96 -12.11
C GLN A 118 16.31 -7.37 -11.37
N ALA A 119 17.32 -6.50 -11.42
CA ALA A 119 18.52 -6.68 -10.61
C ALA A 119 18.19 -6.74 -9.12
N PHE A 120 18.79 -7.69 -8.41
CA PHE A 120 18.67 -7.80 -6.95
C PHE A 120 19.17 -6.53 -6.27
N SER A 121 18.54 -6.19 -5.15
CA SER A 121 19.10 -5.18 -4.25
C SER A 121 19.93 -5.87 -3.18
N ALA A 122 21.23 -5.57 -3.13
CA ALA A 122 22.12 -6.04 -2.08
C ALA A 122 22.07 -5.11 -0.87
N ILE A 123 21.97 -5.68 0.33
CA ILE A 123 21.97 -4.96 1.60
C ILE A 123 23.18 -5.44 2.39
N ALA A 124 24.21 -4.60 2.47
CA ALA A 124 25.43 -4.91 3.21
C ALA A 124 25.13 -5.05 4.72
N PRO A 125 25.97 -5.81 5.48
CA PRO A 125 25.82 -5.95 6.93
C PRO A 125 25.68 -4.61 7.65
N GLY A 126 24.76 -4.54 8.61
CA GLY A 126 24.45 -3.32 9.39
C GLY A 126 23.78 -2.18 8.61
N THR A 127 23.59 -2.29 7.30
CA THR A 127 23.01 -1.22 6.47
C THR A 127 21.50 -1.37 6.28
N THR A 128 20.85 -0.31 5.80
CA THR A 128 19.40 -0.28 5.56
C THR A 128 19.11 0.11 4.11
N LEU A 129 18.34 -0.72 3.42
CA LEU A 129 17.77 -0.43 2.11
C LEU A 129 16.42 0.27 2.30
N LYS A 130 16.25 1.40 1.62
CA LYS A 130 14.97 2.13 1.57
C LYS A 130 14.53 2.23 0.13
N GLU A 131 13.36 1.68 -0.17
CA GLU A 131 12.84 1.63 -1.52
C GLU A 131 11.35 1.95 -1.53
N LYS A 132 10.87 2.43 -2.67
CA LYS A 132 9.45 2.56 -2.97
C LYS A 132 9.08 1.45 -3.95
N ILE A 133 8.16 0.60 -3.52
CA ILE A 133 7.71 -0.54 -4.30
C ILE A 133 6.31 -0.33 -4.83
N VAL A 134 6.06 -0.82 -6.03
CA VAL A 134 4.78 -0.76 -6.73
C VAL A 134 4.49 -2.10 -7.39
N ALA A 135 3.22 -2.38 -7.69
CA ALA A 135 2.87 -3.52 -8.53
C ALA A 135 3.10 -3.18 -10.00
N GLU A 136 3.75 -4.08 -10.74
CA GLU A 136 4.17 -3.84 -12.13
C GLU A 136 3.01 -3.44 -13.05
N ASP A 137 1.84 -4.06 -12.87
CA ASP A 137 0.63 -3.80 -13.67
C ASP A 137 -0.02 -2.42 -13.41
N MET A 138 0.48 -1.69 -12.41
CA MET A 138 0.07 -0.31 -12.08
C MET A 138 0.89 0.74 -12.83
N LEU A 139 1.94 0.32 -13.51
CA LEU A 139 2.79 1.19 -14.31
C LEU A 139 2.21 1.40 -15.72
N LYS A 140 2.46 2.58 -16.28
CA LYS A 140 2.23 2.88 -17.70
C LYS A 140 3.41 3.68 -18.24
N ARG A 141 3.58 3.62 -19.56
CA ARG A 141 4.56 4.48 -20.26
C ARG A 141 4.08 5.93 -20.25
N LYS A 142 4.98 6.83 -19.89
CA LYS A 142 4.80 8.27 -19.90
C LYS A 142 5.26 8.81 -21.26
N GLY A 143 4.30 9.07 -22.14
CA GLY A 143 4.57 9.53 -23.50
C GLY A 143 5.40 8.52 -24.33
N ASP A 144 6.17 9.04 -25.29
CA ASP A 144 6.91 8.22 -26.26
C ASP A 144 8.36 7.90 -25.84
N ASN A 145 8.85 8.53 -24.76
CA ASN A 145 10.25 8.46 -24.35
C ASN A 145 10.62 7.19 -23.57
N GLY A 146 9.66 6.27 -23.33
CA GLY A 146 9.90 5.01 -22.62
C GLY A 146 10.03 5.12 -21.10
N GLU A 147 9.86 6.31 -20.52
CA GLU A 147 9.76 6.49 -19.07
C GLU A 147 8.49 5.83 -18.53
N MET A 148 8.53 5.32 -17.29
CA MET A 148 7.38 4.70 -16.64
C MET A 148 6.82 5.62 -15.54
N GLU A 149 5.50 5.66 -15.40
CA GLU A 149 4.80 6.37 -14.34
C GLU A 149 3.76 5.47 -13.66
N ILE A 150 3.48 5.75 -12.38
CA ILE A 150 2.46 5.02 -11.61
C ILE A 150 1.08 5.56 -11.96
N ALA A 151 0.35 4.79 -12.76
CA ALA A 151 -0.94 5.19 -13.32
C ALA A 151 -2.15 4.76 -12.47
N LYS A 152 -1.99 3.75 -11.60
CA LYS A 152 -3.07 3.14 -10.82
C LYS A 152 -2.67 3.00 -9.35
N THR A 153 -3.66 2.89 -8.47
CA THR A 153 -3.44 2.57 -7.05
C THR A 153 -3.13 1.10 -6.86
N LEU A 154 -2.33 0.78 -5.84
CA LEU A 154 -2.00 -0.59 -5.48
C LEU A 154 -3.24 -1.44 -5.17
N ILE A 155 -4.21 -0.82 -4.49
CA ILE A 155 -5.49 -1.42 -4.13
C ILE A 155 -6.60 -0.58 -4.73
N ASP A 156 -7.51 -1.22 -5.46
CA ASP A 156 -8.68 -0.56 -6.02
C ASP A 156 -9.78 -0.50 -4.97
N LEU A 157 -10.10 0.71 -4.51
CA LEU A 157 -11.21 0.99 -3.59
C LEU A 157 -12.37 1.69 -4.31
N SER A 158 -12.43 1.64 -5.64
CA SER A 158 -13.58 2.16 -6.37
C SER A 158 -14.84 1.32 -6.11
N LYS A 159 -16.00 1.99 -6.05
CA LYS A 159 -17.28 1.33 -5.84
C LYS A 159 -17.57 0.35 -6.98
N PRO A 160 -17.74 -0.97 -6.71
CA PRO A 160 -18.07 -1.92 -7.76
C PRO A 160 -19.42 -1.61 -8.43
N GLY A 161 -19.48 -1.67 -9.75
CA GLY A 161 -20.70 -1.38 -10.52
C GLY A 161 -21.71 -2.53 -10.61
N LYS A 162 -21.29 -3.76 -10.30
CA LYS A 162 -22.14 -4.97 -10.40
C LYS A 162 -22.43 -5.53 -8.99
N PRO A 163 -23.65 -6.03 -8.74
CA PRO A 163 -23.95 -6.71 -7.49
C PRO A 163 -23.13 -8.01 -7.37
N GLY A 164 -22.66 -8.31 -6.16
CA GLY A 164 -21.85 -9.49 -5.88
C GLY A 164 -20.97 -9.34 -4.63
N PRO A 165 -20.12 -10.35 -4.33
CA PRO A 165 -19.23 -10.32 -3.16
C PRO A 165 -18.34 -9.07 -3.07
N PRO A 166 -17.76 -8.54 -4.17
CA PRO A 166 -16.97 -7.30 -4.11
C PRO A 166 -17.78 -6.08 -3.67
N LEU A 167 -19.03 -5.96 -4.13
CA LEU A 167 -19.91 -4.85 -3.73
C LEU A 167 -20.28 -4.95 -2.25
N ASN A 168 -20.63 -6.14 -1.76
CA ASN A 168 -20.94 -6.34 -0.34
C ASN A 168 -19.74 -6.01 0.54
N ARG A 169 -18.55 -6.50 0.17
CA ARG A 169 -17.29 -6.20 0.86
C ARG A 169 -17.00 -4.69 0.89
N TYR A 170 -17.23 -3.99 -0.22
CA TYR A 170 -17.09 -2.53 -0.29
C TYR A 170 -18.09 -1.83 0.64
N LEU A 171 -19.37 -2.20 0.60
CA LEU A 171 -20.39 -1.59 1.45
C LEU A 171 -20.13 -1.80 2.95
N GLU A 172 -19.73 -3.00 3.34
CA GLU A 172 -19.32 -3.33 4.72
C GLU A 172 -18.11 -2.49 5.17
N PHE A 173 -17.12 -2.31 4.29
CA PHE A 173 -15.94 -1.47 4.56
C PHE A 173 -16.32 0.01 4.73
N ILE A 174 -17.16 0.54 3.83
CA ILE A 174 -17.69 1.91 3.90
C ILE A 174 -18.50 2.14 5.18
N ALA A 175 -19.23 1.13 5.63
CA ALA A 175 -20.03 1.15 6.86
C ALA A 175 -19.20 0.92 8.14
N LEU A 176 -17.86 0.83 8.05
CA LEU A 176 -16.96 0.52 9.18
C LEU A 176 -17.23 -0.84 9.84
N GLN A 177 -17.92 -1.75 9.15
CA GLN A 177 -18.27 -3.08 9.68
C GLN A 177 -17.18 -4.12 9.42
N ARG A 178 -16.25 -3.81 8.50
CA ARG A 178 -15.21 -4.74 8.06
C ARG A 178 -13.91 -4.01 7.74
N THR A 179 -12.80 -4.68 7.99
CA THR A 179 -11.47 -4.29 7.49
C THR A 179 -11.12 -5.08 6.22
N LEU A 180 -10.29 -4.50 5.37
CA LEU A 180 -9.80 -5.14 4.16
C LEU A 180 -8.37 -5.61 4.37
N GLN A 181 -7.97 -6.68 3.71
CA GLN A 181 -6.62 -7.25 3.85
C GLN A 181 -6.02 -7.51 2.48
N PHE A 182 -4.74 -7.19 2.36
CA PHE A 182 -3.89 -7.53 1.22
C PHE A 182 -2.53 -8.00 1.75
N SER A 183 -1.73 -8.64 0.91
CA SER A 183 -0.43 -9.17 1.34
C SER A 183 0.70 -8.83 0.39
N LEU A 184 1.92 -8.85 0.93
CA LEU A 184 3.17 -8.76 0.19
C LEU A 184 4.02 -9.98 0.56
N ASP A 185 4.43 -10.73 -0.44
CA ASP A 185 5.44 -11.77 -0.31
C ASP A 185 6.76 -11.21 -0.83
N LEU A 186 7.71 -10.94 0.06
CA LEU A 186 9.07 -10.58 -0.34
C LEU A 186 9.97 -11.81 -0.37
N VAL A 187 10.79 -11.93 -1.40
CA VAL A 187 11.78 -12.99 -1.48
C VAL A 187 13.15 -12.41 -1.16
N PHE A 188 13.77 -12.97 -0.13
CA PHE A 188 15.14 -12.67 0.25
C PHE A 188 16.05 -13.81 -0.18
N ARG A 189 17.31 -13.49 -0.41
CA ARG A 189 18.39 -14.48 -0.48
C ARG A 189 19.37 -14.19 0.64
N PHE A 190 19.40 -15.12 1.58
CA PHE A 190 20.36 -15.10 2.68
C PHE A 190 21.59 -15.87 2.23
N VAL A 191 22.75 -15.24 2.35
CA VAL A 191 24.05 -15.85 2.09
C VAL A 191 24.74 -16.04 3.44
N ASP A 192 25.32 -17.22 3.64
CA ASP A 192 26.23 -17.60 4.71
C ASP A 192 27.27 -18.60 4.17
N ASN A 193 28.17 -19.07 5.03
CA ASN A 193 29.22 -20.03 4.66
C ASN A 193 28.70 -21.39 4.15
N ASP A 194 27.47 -21.77 4.51
CA ASP A 194 26.87 -23.07 4.16
C ASP A 194 25.86 -22.96 3.00
N THR A 195 25.59 -21.74 2.53
CA THR A 195 24.71 -21.48 1.39
C THR A 195 25.47 -21.35 0.06
N PRO A 196 24.80 -21.60 -1.08
CA PRO A 196 25.35 -21.24 -2.39
C PRO A 196 25.70 -19.75 -2.45
N VAL A 197 26.61 -19.36 -3.36
CA VAL A 197 26.98 -17.94 -3.61
C VAL A 197 25.75 -17.07 -3.91
N THR A 198 24.68 -17.66 -4.43
CA THR A 198 23.42 -17.00 -4.74
C THR A 198 22.43 -16.94 -3.57
N GLY A 199 22.71 -17.61 -2.44
CA GLY A 199 21.89 -17.73 -1.25
C GLY A 199 20.65 -18.61 -1.41
N TYR A 200 20.03 -19.03 -0.30
CA TYR A 200 18.72 -19.68 -0.34
C TYR A 200 17.60 -18.64 -0.45
N ARG A 201 16.70 -18.84 -1.42
CA ARG A 201 15.49 -18.02 -1.54
C ARG A 201 14.56 -18.33 -0.37
N THR A 202 14.23 -17.30 0.38
CA THR A 202 13.28 -17.37 1.49
C THR A 202 12.21 -16.32 1.31
N ARG A 203 10.96 -16.78 1.18
CA ARG A 203 9.78 -15.93 1.04
C ARG A 203 9.27 -15.52 2.41
N VAL A 204 9.20 -14.21 2.66
CA VAL A 204 8.65 -13.61 3.88
C VAL A 204 7.27 -13.04 3.56
N PRO A 205 6.18 -13.68 3.99
CA PRO A 205 4.84 -13.17 3.82
C PRO A 205 4.56 -12.05 4.84
N MET A 206 3.94 -10.98 4.36
CA MET A 206 3.50 -9.85 5.18
C MET A 206 2.05 -9.55 4.86
N LYS A 207 1.23 -9.39 5.90
CA LYS A 207 -0.17 -9.01 5.75
C LYS A 207 -0.36 -7.57 6.19
N PHE A 208 -1.22 -6.87 5.46
CA PHE A 208 -1.62 -5.52 5.77
C PHE A 208 -3.12 -5.48 5.97
N THR A 209 -3.52 -4.79 7.03
CA THR A 209 -4.93 -4.51 7.30
C THR A 209 -5.22 -3.04 6.99
N MET A 210 -6.21 -2.84 6.14
CA MET A 210 -6.77 -1.55 5.78
C MET A 210 -8.04 -1.33 6.59
N SER A 211 -8.09 -0.20 7.30
CA SER A 211 -9.25 0.21 8.09
C SER A 211 -9.75 1.54 7.59
N LYS A 212 -11.05 1.62 7.27
CA LYS A 212 -11.67 2.90 6.95
C LYS A 212 -11.61 3.82 8.17
N LEU A 213 -11.35 5.10 7.92
CA LEU A 213 -11.43 6.11 8.96
C LEU A 213 -12.87 6.63 9.07
N HIS A 214 -13.30 6.92 10.30
CA HIS A 214 -14.56 7.60 10.52
C HIS A 214 -14.48 9.03 9.96
N TRP A 215 -15.57 9.58 9.45
CA TRP A 215 -15.60 10.91 8.81
C TRP A 215 -15.03 12.03 9.71
N THR A 216 -15.12 11.88 11.02
CA THR A 216 -14.54 12.84 11.98
C THR A 216 -13.02 12.94 11.88
N ALA A 217 -12.33 11.89 11.41
CA ALA A 217 -10.89 11.91 11.19
C ALA A 217 -10.48 12.90 10.09
N GLY A 218 -11.33 13.12 9.08
CA GLY A 218 -11.07 14.02 7.95
C GLY A 218 -11.21 15.51 8.31
N LEU A 219 -11.74 15.85 9.49
CA LEU A 219 -11.97 17.24 9.88
C LEU A 219 -10.66 18.05 9.93
N PRO A 220 -10.67 19.33 9.52
CA PRO A 220 -9.44 20.11 9.29
C PRO A 220 -8.59 20.36 10.55
N TRP A 221 -9.19 20.21 11.74
CA TRP A 221 -8.48 20.32 13.02
C TRP A 221 -7.84 19.01 13.49
N ASN A 222 -8.12 17.87 12.83
CA ASN A 222 -7.45 16.61 13.15
C ASN A 222 -6.12 16.53 12.40
N PRO A 223 -4.98 16.46 13.11
CA PRO A 223 -3.67 16.50 12.47
C PRO A 223 -3.45 15.27 11.57
N LYS A 224 -2.90 15.50 10.37
CA LYS A 224 -2.40 14.44 9.49
C LYS A 224 -1.02 14.02 10.04
N LYS A 225 -0.99 13.15 11.05
CA LYS A 225 0.24 12.53 11.54
C LYS A 225 0.33 11.12 10.98
#